data_AF-A0A1S2UEE8-F1
#
_entry.id   AF-A0A1S2UEE8-F1
#
_cell.length_a   1.000
_cell.length_b   1.000
_cell.length_c   1.000
_cell.angle_alpha   90.00
_cell.angle_beta   90.00
_cell.angle_gamma   90.00
#
_symmetry.space_group_name_H-M   'P 1'
#
loop_
_entity.id
_entity.type
_entity.pdbx_description
1 polymer ?
#
loop_
_entity_poly.entity_id
_entity_poly.type
_entity_poly.pdbx_seq_one_letter_code
_entity_poly.pdbx_strand_id
1 'polypeptide(L)'
;MSIISDQELLELAAKAARASGLNIGQWYDAKQAHHVDDESNGSEYWWVPLDDDGDALRLACALYFYIECNGENIIIYRSNILGGTEDMIEKPEDNGGCRMVAMRRCIVRAAAEIGRAMP
;
A
#
# COMPACT_ATOMS: atom_id res chain seq x y z
N MET A 1 -4.22 -16.66 -11.05
CA MET A 1 -4.01 -15.41 -10.29
C MET A 1 -5.04 -14.43 -10.82
N SER A 2 -6.07 -14.08 -10.05
CA SER A 2 -7.07 -13.11 -10.53
C SER A 2 -6.39 -11.74 -10.64
N ILE A 3 -6.56 -11.08 -11.79
CA ILE A 3 -6.13 -9.69 -11.97
C ILE A 3 -7.16 -8.84 -11.23
N ILE A 4 -6.83 -8.38 -10.03
CA ILE A 4 -7.62 -7.38 -9.31
C ILE A 4 -7.39 -6.01 -9.95
N SER A 5 -8.40 -5.15 -9.95
CA SER A 5 -8.25 -3.78 -10.43
C SER A 5 -7.44 -2.93 -9.44
N ASP A 6 -6.88 -1.81 -9.90
CA ASP A 6 -6.18 -0.90 -8.98
C ASP A 6 -7.13 -0.32 -7.92
N GLN A 7 -8.41 -0.11 -8.24
CA GLN A 7 -9.42 0.26 -7.24
C GLN A 7 -9.60 -0.83 -6.18
N GLU A 8 -9.84 -2.07 -6.58
CA GLU A 8 -10.04 -3.18 -5.63
C GLU A 8 -8.78 -3.38 -4.76
N LEU A 9 -7.61 -3.25 -5.37
CA LEU A 9 -6.33 -3.27 -4.68
C LEU A 9 -6.23 -2.15 -3.62
N LEU A 10 -6.59 -0.92 -3.98
CA LEU A 10 -6.55 0.24 -3.09
C LEU A 10 -7.61 0.15 -1.98
N GLU A 11 -8.81 -0.35 -2.26
CA GLU A 11 -9.86 -0.55 -1.26
C GLU A 11 -9.43 -1.57 -0.19
N LEU A 12 -8.81 -2.68 -0.60
CA LEU A 12 -8.23 -3.67 0.31
C LEU A 12 -7.08 -3.08 1.13
N ALA A 13 -6.16 -2.35 0.50
CA ALA A 13 -5.07 -1.69 1.20
C ALA A 13 -5.59 -0.64 2.21
N ALA A 14 -6.62 0.13 1.85
CA ALA A 14 -7.27 1.09 2.72
C ALA A 14 -7.94 0.42 3.93
N LYS A 15 -8.51 -0.79 3.76
CA LYS A 15 -9.04 -1.58 4.88
C LYS A 15 -7.94 -1.88 5.91
N ALA A 16 -6.76 -2.32 5.47
CA ALA A 16 -5.62 -2.53 6.36
C ALA A 16 -5.10 -1.22 6.98
N ALA A 17 -5.01 -0.15 6.19
CA ALA A 17 -4.58 1.18 6.65
C ALA A 17 -5.45 1.68 7.80
N ARG A 18 -6.78 1.62 7.66
CA ARG A 18 -7.74 2.01 8.72
C ARG A 18 -7.54 1.19 9.99
N ALA A 19 -7.35 -0.12 9.87
CA ALA A 19 -7.11 -0.99 11.02
C ALA A 19 -5.80 -0.68 11.76
N SER A 20 -4.81 -0.08 11.07
CA SER A 20 -3.57 0.41 11.68
C SER A 20 -3.67 1.81 12.31
N GLY A 21 -4.83 2.46 12.19
CA GLY A 21 -5.08 3.81 12.73
C GLY A 21 -4.79 4.95 11.77
N LEU A 22 -4.49 4.68 10.50
CA LEU A 22 -4.44 5.73 9.48
C LEU A 22 -5.85 6.22 9.16
N ASN A 23 -6.00 7.54 9.05
CA ASN A 23 -7.27 8.18 8.74
C ASN A 23 -7.53 8.18 7.22
N ILE A 24 -7.95 7.02 6.70
CA ILE A 24 -8.31 6.88 5.28
C ILE A 24 -9.83 6.90 5.16
N GLY A 25 -10.37 7.93 4.50
CA GLY A 25 -11.79 8.12 4.24
C GLY A 25 -12.31 7.30 3.06
N GLN A 26 -13.46 7.69 2.51
CA GLN A 26 -14.17 6.93 1.47
C GLN A 26 -13.50 7.05 0.10
N TRP A 27 -13.76 6.05 -0.76
CA TRP A 27 -13.36 6.09 -2.16
C TRP A 27 -14.12 7.17 -2.92
N TYR A 28 -13.44 7.84 -3.85
CA TYR A 28 -14.04 8.88 -4.68
C TYR A 28 -13.72 8.67 -6.16
N ASP A 29 -14.73 8.26 -6.94
CA ASP A 29 -14.56 7.84 -8.34
C ASP A 29 -13.95 8.93 -9.23
N ALA A 30 -14.30 10.21 -9.03
CA ALA A 30 -13.78 11.28 -9.88
C ALA A 30 -12.28 11.53 -9.68
N LYS A 31 -11.70 11.05 -8.57
CA LYS A 31 -10.27 11.17 -8.24
C LYS A 31 -9.54 9.83 -8.31
N GLN A 32 -10.26 8.71 -8.38
CA GLN A 32 -9.71 7.36 -8.29
C GLN A 32 -8.81 7.19 -7.05
N ALA A 33 -9.26 7.74 -5.91
CA ALA A 33 -8.49 7.81 -4.67
C ALA A 33 -9.40 7.80 -3.44
N HIS A 34 -8.82 7.55 -2.26
CA HIS A 34 -9.52 7.75 -0.99
C HIS A 34 -9.33 9.19 -0.50
N HIS A 35 -10.41 9.84 -0.07
CA HIS A 35 -10.31 11.10 0.68
C HIS A 35 -9.65 10.83 2.03
N VAL A 36 -8.87 11.77 2.55
CA VAL A 36 -8.35 11.72 3.92
C VAL A 36 -8.99 12.82 4.72
N ASP A 37 -9.65 12.44 5.81
CA ASP A 37 -10.39 13.36 6.66
C ASP A 37 -9.44 14.12 7.60
N ASP A 38 -8.54 14.95 7.06
CA ASP A 38 -7.66 15.80 7.86
C ASP A 38 -8.33 17.15 8.18
N GLU A 39 -8.97 17.22 9.34
CA GLU A 39 -9.61 18.44 9.85
C GLU A 39 -8.60 19.56 10.19
N SER A 40 -7.29 19.27 10.23
CA SER A 40 -6.30 20.18 10.84
C SER A 40 -5.80 21.29 9.92
N ASN A 41 -5.87 21.14 8.60
CA ASN A 41 -5.24 22.07 7.65
C ASN A 41 -6.15 22.63 6.55
N GLY A 42 -7.45 22.25 6.51
CA GLY A 42 -8.43 22.80 5.56
C GLY A 42 -8.08 22.60 4.08
N SER A 43 -7.09 21.75 3.78
CA SER A 43 -6.68 21.40 2.42
C SER A 43 -7.11 19.97 2.12
N GLU A 44 -7.70 19.80 0.94
CA GLU A 44 -8.17 18.51 0.45
C GLU A 44 -6.95 17.60 0.22
N TYR A 45 -6.89 16.47 0.93
CA TYR A 45 -5.83 15.47 0.78
C TYR A 45 -6.40 14.16 0.25
N TRP A 46 -5.74 13.61 -0.77
CA TRP A 46 -6.14 12.38 -1.44
C TRP A 46 -5.06 11.33 -1.24
N TRP A 47 -5.46 10.18 -0.69
CA TRP A 47 -4.55 9.06 -0.47
C TRP A 47 -4.38 8.27 -1.77
N VAL A 48 -3.18 8.36 -2.36
CA VAL A 48 -2.82 7.81 -3.68
C VAL A 48 -1.50 7.02 -3.60
N PRO A 49 -1.41 5.95 -2.80
CA PRO A 49 -0.15 5.25 -2.51
C PRO A 49 0.48 4.53 -3.71
N LEU A 50 -0.22 4.40 -4.85
CA LEU A 50 0.37 3.89 -6.10
C LEU A 50 1.21 4.96 -6.82
N ASP A 51 0.96 6.24 -6.55
CA ASP A 51 1.59 7.39 -7.22
C ASP A 51 2.37 8.31 -6.27
N ASP A 52 2.03 8.32 -4.98
CA ASP A 52 2.69 9.12 -3.94
C ASP A 52 3.56 8.26 -3.00
N ASP A 53 4.84 8.58 -2.94
CA ASP A 53 5.82 7.88 -2.10
C ASP A 53 5.54 8.05 -0.61
N GLY A 54 5.02 9.22 -0.20
CA GLY A 54 4.69 9.50 1.19
C GLY A 54 3.55 8.62 1.70
N ASP A 55 2.50 8.45 0.90
CA ASP A 55 1.37 7.57 1.22
C ASP A 55 1.79 6.11 1.33
N ALA A 56 2.59 5.63 0.38
CA ALA A 56 3.12 4.29 0.41
C ALA A 56 4.00 4.07 1.65
N LEU A 57 4.91 4.99 1.96
CA LEU A 57 5.80 4.84 3.13
C LEU A 57 5.05 4.96 4.45
N ARG A 58 4.06 5.86 4.58
CA ARG A 58 3.20 5.92 5.78
C ARG A 58 2.43 4.62 5.98
N LEU A 59 1.93 4.02 4.89
CA LEU A 59 1.27 2.71 4.93
C LEU A 59 2.23 1.62 5.41
N ALA A 60 3.46 1.57 4.87
CA ALA A 60 4.47 0.62 5.28
C ALA A 60 4.85 0.77 6.76
N CYS A 61 5.03 1.99 7.25
CA CYS A 61 5.30 2.29 8.65
C CYS A 61 4.15 1.83 9.56
N ALA A 62 2.91 2.15 9.19
CA ALA A 62 1.73 1.84 10.00
C ALA A 62 1.48 0.32 10.11
N LEU A 63 1.86 -0.44 9.08
CA LEU A 63 1.73 -1.90 9.03
C LEU A 63 3.00 -2.66 9.44
N TYR A 64 4.03 -1.95 9.90
CA TYR A 64 5.32 -2.51 10.33
C TYR A 64 6.00 -3.38 9.27
N PHE A 65 6.00 -2.90 8.02
CA PHE A 65 6.70 -3.56 6.92
C PHE A 65 8.21 -3.31 6.99
N TYR A 66 8.98 -4.37 6.73
CA TYR A 66 10.39 -4.28 6.37
C TYR A 66 10.51 -4.31 4.86
N ILE A 67 11.25 -3.34 4.31
CA ILE A 67 11.44 -3.18 2.87
C ILE A 67 12.87 -3.54 2.54
N GLU A 68 13.06 -4.58 1.72
CA GLU A 68 14.36 -4.90 1.14
C GLU A 68 14.37 -4.50 -0.33
N CYS A 69 15.32 -3.64 -0.67
CA CYS A 69 15.64 -3.30 -2.04
C CYS A 69 16.96 -3.96 -2.39
N ASN A 70 16.92 -5.13 -3.05
CA ASN A 70 18.12 -5.71 -3.63
C ASN A 70 18.26 -5.25 -5.10
N GLY A 71 19.40 -5.57 -5.72
CA GLY A 71 19.71 -5.09 -7.07
C GLY A 71 18.69 -5.51 -8.14
N GLU A 72 17.86 -6.51 -7.84
CA GLU A 72 16.96 -7.18 -8.78
C GLU A 72 15.48 -6.98 -8.43
N ASN A 73 15.10 -6.95 -7.16
CA ASN A 73 13.70 -7.00 -6.72
C ASN A 73 13.43 -6.03 -5.56
N ILE A 74 12.15 -5.70 -5.38
CA ILE A 74 11.63 -5.10 -4.15
C ILE A 74 10.86 -6.16 -3.37
N ILE A 75 11.26 -6.39 -2.11
CA ILE A 75 10.65 -7.39 -1.25
C ILE A 75 10.09 -6.71 0.00
N ILE A 76 8.83 -7.02 0.31
CA ILE A 76 8.15 -6.55 1.52
C ILE A 76 7.90 -7.73 2.44
N TYR A 77 8.36 -7.58 3.68
CA TYR A 77 8.14 -8.52 4.75
C TYR A 77 7.27 -7.86 5.81
N ARG A 78 6.35 -8.61 6.39
CA ARG A 78 5.67 -8.20 7.62
C ARG A 78 6.51 -8.64 8.82
N SER A 79 6.82 -7.71 9.72
CA SER A 79 7.46 -8.06 10.99
C SER A 79 6.44 -8.77 11.88
N ASN A 80 6.35 -10.09 11.73
CA ASN A 80 5.88 -10.95 12.80
C ASN A 80 7.12 -11.17 13.66
N ILE A 81 7.13 -10.73 14.92
CA ILE A 81 8.24 -10.97 15.88
C ILE A 81 8.57 -12.49 16.03
N LEU A 82 7.83 -13.39 15.37
CA LEU A 82 8.03 -14.84 15.36
C LEU A 82 7.78 -15.45 13.95
N GLY A 83 8.75 -15.32 13.04
CA GLY A 83 9.17 -16.45 12.18
C GLY A 83 8.26 -16.96 11.05
N GLY A 84 7.31 -16.18 10.55
CA GLY A 84 6.61 -16.51 9.30
C GLY A 84 6.56 -15.29 8.39
N THR A 85 7.21 -15.34 7.23
CA THR A 85 7.15 -14.28 6.23
C THR A 85 6.28 -14.75 5.06
N GLU A 86 5.19 -14.03 4.80
CA GLU A 86 4.57 -14.03 3.48
C GLU A 86 5.25 -12.90 2.71
N ASP A 87 6.25 -13.26 1.91
CA ASP A 87 7.03 -12.29 1.14
C ASP A 87 6.17 -11.78 -0.02
N MET A 88 5.96 -10.46 -0.10
CA MET A 88 5.48 -9.83 -1.34
C MET A 88 6.69 -9.40 -2.14
N ILE A 89 6.75 -9.81 -3.41
CA ILE A 89 7.89 -9.54 -4.31
C ILE A 89 7.37 -8.83 -5.55
N GLU A 90 8.01 -7.72 -5.89
CA GLU A 90 7.80 -6.99 -7.14
C GLU A 90 9.11 -6.83 -7.90
N LYS A 91 9.03 -7.01 -9.22
CA LYS A 91 10.15 -6.81 -10.15
C LYS A 91 10.04 -5.43 -10.79
N PRO A 92 11.11 -4.63 -10.82
CA PRO A 92 11.11 -3.36 -11.54
C PRO A 92 10.69 -3.50 -13.00
N GLU A 93 11.04 -4.61 -13.67
CA GLU A 93 10.72 -4.87 -15.08
C GLU A 93 9.23 -4.95 -15.35
N ASP A 94 8.46 -5.54 -14.43
CA ASP A 94 6.99 -5.61 -14.49
C ASP A 94 6.33 -4.24 -14.25
N ASN A 95 7.13 -3.25 -13.82
CA ASN A 95 6.72 -1.90 -13.44
C ASN A 95 7.44 -0.83 -14.30
N GLY A 96 7.67 -1.13 -15.58
CA GLY A 96 8.27 -0.20 -16.54
C GLY A 96 9.75 0.10 -16.29
N GLY A 97 10.44 -0.76 -15.54
CA GLY A 97 11.83 -0.59 -15.11
C GLY A 97 12.00 0.38 -13.93
N CYS A 98 10.92 0.93 -13.38
CA CYS A 98 10.99 1.92 -12.31
C CYS A 98 10.89 1.26 -10.93
N ARG A 99 12.00 1.25 -10.18
CA ARG A 99 12.05 0.69 -8.82
C ARG A 99 11.09 1.39 -7.85
N MET A 100 10.86 2.69 -8.01
CA MET A 100 9.94 3.44 -7.15
C MET A 100 8.49 2.99 -7.37
N VAL A 101 8.09 2.76 -8.64
CA VAL A 101 6.77 2.21 -8.96
C VAL A 101 6.61 0.79 -8.40
N ALA A 102 7.63 -0.06 -8.59
CA ALA A 102 7.64 -1.42 -8.03
C ALA A 102 7.52 -1.40 -6.50
N MET A 103 8.23 -0.50 -5.81
CA MET A 103 8.18 -0.37 -4.35
C MET A 103 6.79 0.02 -3.86
N ARG A 104 6.19 1.08 -4.43
CA ARG A 104 4.83 1.51 -4.07
C ARG A 104 3.82 0.39 -4.29
N ARG A 105 3.88 -0.27 -5.45
CA ARG A 105 2.98 -1.38 -5.77
C ARG A 105 3.16 -2.58 -4.83
N CYS A 106 4.40 -2.91 -4.47
CA CYS A 106 4.72 -3.99 -3.54
C CYS A 106 4.12 -3.74 -2.15
N ILE A 107 4.28 -2.51 -1.63
CA ILE A 107 3.70 -2.09 -0.36
C ILE A 107 2.17 -2.17 -0.40
N VAL A 108 1.55 -1.62 -1.45
CA VAL A 108 0.08 -1.61 -1.59
C VAL A 108 -0.46 -3.04 -1.69
N ARG A 109 0.19 -3.93 -2.44
CA ARG A 109 -0.19 -5.34 -2.53
C ARG A 109 -0.06 -6.08 -1.20
N ALA A 110 1.03 -5.87 -0.47
CA ALA A 110 1.21 -6.45 0.86
C ALA A 110 0.10 -5.99 1.83
N ALA A 111 -0.24 -4.69 1.81
CA ALA A 111 -1.35 -4.15 2.60
C ALA A 111 -2.70 -4.72 2.16
N ALA A 112 -2.93 -4.88 0.85
CA ALA A 112 -4.16 -5.44 0.32
C ALA A 112 -4.38 -6.90 0.72
N GLU A 113 -3.34 -7.73 0.78
CA GLU A 113 -3.46 -9.11 1.29
C GLU A 113 -3.86 -9.13 2.78
N ILE A 114 -3.31 -8.20 3.59
CA ILE A 114 -3.76 -8.03 4.98
C ILE A 114 -5.24 -7.62 5.03
N GLY A 115 -5.65 -6.64 4.22
CA GLY A 115 -7.04 -6.19 4.15
C GLY A 115 -8.00 -7.30 3.70
N ARG A 116 -7.58 -8.13 2.74
CA ARG A 116 -8.35 -9.28 2.25
C ARG A 116 -8.56 -10.33 3.33
N ALA A 117 -7.54 -10.56 4.18
CA ALA A 117 -7.62 -11.53 5.27
C ALA A 117 -8.43 -11.03 6.48
N MET A 118 -8.76 -9.74 6.55
CA MET A 118 -9.62 -9.20 7.61
C MET A 118 -11.09 -9.59 7.39
N PRO A 119 -11.86 -9.85 8.47
CA PRO A 119 -13.28 -10.19 8.40
C PRO A 119 -14.15 -9.07 7.82
#